data_AF-A0A075GLP8-F1
#
_entry.id   AF-A0A075GLP8-F1
#
_cell.length_a   1.000
_cell.length_b   1.000
_cell.length_c   1.000
_cell.angle_alpha   90.00
_cell.angle_beta   90.00
_cell.angle_gamma   90.00
#
_symmetry.space_group_name_H-M   'P 1'
#
loop_
_entity.id
_entity.type
_entity.pdbx_description
1 polymer ?
#
loop_
_entity_poly.entity_id
_entity_poly.type
_entity_poly.pdbx_seq_one_letter_code
_entity_poly.pdbx_strand_id
1 'polypeptide(L)'
;MKNEKNEQAVSPVIATILMVAITVVLAGVLYVWANSLASEGTDTSASTLNTYTADDADDAANEAAGGADTLIRMQMTGKDDLAWSFVKVTLSVGDNVYTCSVTAGDDCTISQSAGSNDNAWEPGEYIFLSEGTAEICSAQGCNVGISVTNGGHTVAGDSSQMVN
;
A
#
# COMPACT_ATOMS: atom_id res chain seq x y z
N MET A 1 -66.45 7.37 -36.48
CA MET A 1 -65.36 8.32 -36.18
C MET A 1 -64.07 7.64 -36.59
N LYS A 2 -63.40 8.12 -37.64
CA LYS A 2 -62.15 7.52 -38.15
C LYS A 2 -60.98 8.10 -37.34
N ASN A 3 -60.25 7.23 -36.64
CA ASN A 3 -58.97 7.58 -36.03
C ASN A 3 -57.91 7.56 -37.12
N GLU A 4 -57.63 8.72 -37.69
CA GLU A 4 -56.51 8.91 -38.61
C GLU A 4 -55.24 9.04 -37.75
N LYS A 5 -54.49 7.94 -37.63
CA LYS A 5 -53.15 7.96 -37.05
C LYS A 5 -52.26 8.78 -37.98
N ASN A 6 -51.82 9.93 -37.49
CA ASN A 6 -50.89 10.81 -38.18
C ASN A 6 -49.49 10.18 -38.16
N GLU A 7 -49.22 9.24 -39.07
CA GLU A 7 -47.88 8.74 -39.36
C GLU A 7 -47.12 9.81 -40.15
N GLN A 8 -46.54 10.78 -39.43
CA GLN A 8 -45.61 11.72 -40.02
C GLN A 8 -44.40 10.94 -40.54
N ALA A 9 -44.32 10.80 -41.85
CA ALA A 9 -43.16 10.26 -42.54
C ALA A 9 -41.95 11.15 -42.23
N VAL A 10 -41.05 10.64 -41.40
CA VAL A 10 -39.76 11.29 -41.16
C VAL A 10 -39.02 11.28 -42.49
N SER A 11 -38.75 12.47 -43.04
CA SER A 11 -38.03 12.59 -44.32
C SER A 11 -36.69 11.84 -44.23
N PRO A 12 -36.28 11.09 -45.27
CA PRO A 12 -35.03 10.31 -45.26
C PRO A 12 -33.80 11.12 -44.85
N VAL A 13 -33.76 12.40 -45.20
CA VAL A 13 -32.67 13.33 -44.85
C VAL A 13 -32.74 13.76 -43.39
N ILE A 14 -33.94 13.94 -42.84
CA ILE A 14 -34.12 14.31 -41.43
C ILE A 14 -33.77 13.13 -40.53
N ALA A 15 -34.13 11.91 -40.95
CA ALA A 15 -33.81 10.69 -40.22
C ALA A 15 -32.29 10.46 -40.10
N THR A 16 -31.53 10.70 -41.17
CA THR A 16 -30.07 10.51 -41.16
C THR A 16 -29.36 11.56 -40.30
N ILE A 17 -29.79 12.82 -40.34
CA ILE A 17 -29.22 13.88 -39.49
C ILE A 17 -29.44 13.57 -38.00
N LEU A 18 -30.65 13.14 -37.63
CA LEU A 18 -30.96 12.77 -36.25
C LEU A 18 -30.14 11.57 -35.77
N MET A 19 -29.97 10.57 -36.63
CA MET A 19 -29.19 9.38 -36.31
C MET A 19 -27.71 9.72 -36.07
N VAL A 20 -27.11 10.56 -36.92
CA VAL A 20 -25.71 10.99 -36.78
C VAL A 20 -25.51 11.90 -35.57
N ALA A 21 -26.47 12.79 -35.28
CA ALA A 21 -26.39 13.66 -34.11
C ALA A 21 -26.34 12.85 -32.81
N ILE A 22 -27.16 11.80 -32.68
CA ILE A 22 -27.18 10.95 -31.50
C ILE A 22 -25.87 10.17 -31.34
N THR A 23 -25.30 9.62 -32.42
CA THR A 23 -24.05 8.85 -32.33
C THR A 23 -22.86 9.72 -31.92
N VAL A 24 -22.80 10.97 -32.39
CA VAL A 24 -21.76 11.92 -31.97
C VAL A 24 -21.89 12.27 -30.50
N VAL A 25 -23.11 12.48 -30.01
CA VAL A 25 -23.37 12.76 -28.58
C VAL A 25 -22.98 11.56 -27.72
N LEU A 26 -23.40 10.34 -28.09
CA LEU A 26 -23.05 9.13 -27.35
C LEU A 26 -21.53 8.89 -27.33
N ALA A 27 -20.85 9.10 -28.47
CA ALA A 27 -19.40 8.99 -28.56
C ALA A 27 -18.69 10.03 -27.67
N GLY A 28 -19.21 11.27 -27.61
CA GLY A 28 -18.68 12.32 -26.74
C GLY A 28 -18.84 11.99 -25.25
N VAL A 29 -20.02 11.50 -24.83
CA VAL A 29 -20.26 11.09 -23.44
C VAL A 29 -19.37 9.91 -23.06
N LEU A 30 -19.24 8.91 -23.93
CA LEU A 30 -18.32 7.79 -23.72
C LEU A 30 -16.86 8.24 -23.62
N TYR A 31 -16.43 9.19 -24.46
CA TYR A 31 -15.08 9.74 -24.40
C TYR A 31 -14.82 10.43 -23.06
N VAL A 32 -15.70 11.33 -22.62
CA VAL A 32 -15.53 12.03 -21.34
C VAL A 32 -15.55 11.06 -20.16
N TRP A 33 -16.44 10.07 -20.18
CA TRP A 33 -16.51 9.05 -19.13
C TRP A 33 -15.27 8.15 -19.11
N ALA A 34 -14.80 7.69 -20.28
CA ALA A 34 -13.58 6.91 -20.39
C ALA A 34 -12.34 7.72 -19.96
N ASN A 35 -12.29 9.01 -20.28
CA ASN A 35 -11.19 9.88 -19.87
C ASN A 35 -11.25 10.18 -18.36
N SER A 36 -12.45 10.26 -17.77
CA SER A 36 -12.62 10.34 -16.30
C SER A 36 -12.10 9.07 -15.63
N LEU A 37 -12.49 7.89 -16.12
CA LEU A 37 -12.00 6.61 -15.59
C LEU A 37 -10.49 6.44 -15.76
N ALA A 38 -9.94 6.84 -16.90
CA ALA A 38 -8.50 6.78 -17.15
C ALA A 38 -7.73 7.81 -16.30
N SER A 39 -8.31 8.99 -16.07
CA SER A 39 -7.72 10.02 -15.20
C SER A 39 -7.81 9.67 -13.73
N GLU A 40 -8.85 8.94 -13.32
CA GLU A 40 -9.03 8.45 -11.96
C GLU A 40 -8.23 7.17 -11.68
N GLY A 41 -7.55 6.62 -12.71
CA GLY A 41 -6.59 5.54 -12.58
C GLY A 41 -7.16 4.35 -11.81
N THR A 42 -7.69 3.35 -12.50
CA THR A 42 -7.67 1.99 -11.93
C THR A 42 -6.22 1.64 -11.69
N ASP A 43 -5.76 1.88 -10.47
CA ASP A 43 -4.45 1.59 -9.95
C ASP A 43 -4.35 0.06 -9.78
N THR A 44 -4.36 -0.65 -10.90
CA THR A 44 -4.26 -2.11 -10.98
C THR A 44 -2.81 -2.58 -11.05
N SER A 45 -1.87 -1.65 -10.92
CA SER A 45 -0.44 -1.91 -10.99
C SER A 45 0.16 -1.63 -9.63
N ALA A 46 0.73 -2.66 -8.99
CA ALA A 46 1.70 -2.58 -7.89
C ALA A 46 1.23 -2.70 -6.42
N SER A 47 -0.02 -3.05 -6.11
CA SER A 47 -0.28 -3.63 -4.79
C SER A 47 0.22 -5.08 -4.77
N THR A 48 1.29 -5.34 -4.03
CA THR A 48 1.78 -6.71 -3.82
C THR A 48 0.70 -7.58 -3.17
N LEU A 49 0.68 -8.88 -3.50
CA LEU A 49 -0.14 -9.87 -2.81
C LEU A 49 0.54 -10.46 -1.57
N ASN A 50 1.72 -9.94 -1.22
CA ASN A 50 2.41 -10.33 -0.02
C ASN A 50 1.68 -9.81 1.22
N THR A 51 1.80 -10.58 2.28
CA THR A 51 1.35 -10.23 3.63
C THR A 51 2.52 -10.34 4.60
N TYR A 52 2.45 -9.69 5.75
CA TYR A 52 3.44 -9.88 6.80
C TYR A 52 2.80 -10.13 8.15
N THR A 53 3.54 -10.81 9.01
CA THR A 53 3.25 -10.93 10.44
C THR A 53 4.34 -10.24 11.24
N ALA A 54 3.98 -9.76 12.44
CA ALA A 54 4.88 -9.12 13.37
C ALA A 54 4.72 -9.73 14.76
N ASP A 55 5.82 -10.20 15.32
CA ASP A 55 5.90 -10.71 16.69
C ASP A 55 6.87 -9.86 17.50
N ASP A 56 6.69 -9.86 18.81
CA ASP A 56 7.70 -9.40 19.75
C ASP A 56 8.99 -10.20 19.53
N ALA A 57 10.14 -9.52 19.54
CA ALA A 57 11.41 -10.18 19.28
C ALA A 57 11.91 -11.05 20.45
N ASP A 58 11.22 -11.04 21.61
CA ASP A 58 11.62 -11.71 22.86
C ASP A 58 13.02 -11.27 23.34
N ASP A 59 13.44 -10.09 22.90
CA ASP A 59 14.58 -9.34 23.41
C ASP A 59 14.06 -8.28 24.39
N ALA A 60 14.85 -7.94 25.40
CA ALA A 60 14.39 -6.96 26.38
C ALA A 60 14.39 -5.57 25.76
N ALA A 61 13.24 -4.89 25.73
CA ALA A 61 13.23 -3.45 25.52
C ALA A 61 13.98 -2.82 26.69
N ASN A 62 15.09 -2.14 26.42
CA ASN A 62 15.89 -1.44 27.41
C ASN A 62 15.94 0.05 27.05
N GLU A 63 16.62 0.87 27.85
CA GLU A 63 16.81 2.28 27.50
C GLU A 63 17.92 2.37 26.44
N ALA A 64 17.81 3.27 25.45
CA ALA A 64 18.74 3.47 24.33
C ALA A 64 20.22 3.68 24.72
N ALA A 65 20.51 3.97 26.00
CA ALA A 65 21.86 3.99 26.55
C ALA A 65 22.47 2.57 26.78
N GLY A 66 21.67 1.51 26.65
CA GLY A 66 22.01 0.10 26.89
C GLY A 66 22.35 -0.70 25.62
N GLY A 67 21.96 -0.23 24.44
CA GLY A 67 22.13 -0.94 23.18
C GLY A 67 21.04 -0.58 22.17
N ALA A 68 21.18 -1.03 20.92
CA ALA A 68 20.09 -1.00 19.95
C ALA A 68 19.18 -2.20 20.24
N ASP A 69 18.05 -1.97 20.89
CA ASP A 69 17.16 -3.04 21.33
C ASP A 69 16.32 -3.56 20.19
N THR A 70 16.17 -4.89 20.10
CA THR A 70 15.38 -5.52 19.05
C THR A 70 13.93 -5.57 19.48
N LEU A 71 13.07 -4.81 18.82
CA LEU A 71 11.68 -4.65 19.24
C LEU A 71 10.78 -5.72 18.61
N ILE A 72 10.85 -5.87 17.29
CA ILE A 72 9.87 -6.63 16.52
C ILE A 72 10.59 -7.54 15.54
N ARG A 73 10.18 -8.80 15.50
CA ARG A 73 10.51 -9.74 14.43
C ARG A 73 9.37 -9.75 13.43
N MET A 74 9.66 -9.49 12.16
CA MET A 74 8.67 -9.59 11.09
C MET A 74 9.01 -10.70 10.11
N GLN A 75 7.97 -11.30 9.53
CA GLN A 75 8.09 -12.29 8.47
C GLN A 75 7.11 -11.97 7.34
N MET A 76 7.60 -11.97 6.10
CA MET A 76 6.74 -11.82 4.93
C MET A 76 6.31 -13.19 4.40
N THR A 77 5.04 -13.31 4.01
CA THR A 77 4.47 -14.46 3.30
C THR A 77 3.90 -14.00 1.98
N GLY A 78 4.23 -14.70 0.90
CA GLY A 78 3.78 -14.35 -0.44
C GLY A 78 4.61 -15.03 -1.52
N LYS A 79 4.67 -14.41 -2.70
CA LYS A 79 5.40 -14.97 -3.86
C LYS A 79 6.47 -14.05 -4.42
N ASP A 80 6.32 -12.74 -4.22
CA ASP A 80 7.18 -11.75 -4.86
C ASP A 80 8.18 -11.19 -3.84
N ASP A 81 9.39 -10.87 -4.28
CA ASP A 81 10.37 -10.19 -3.45
C ASP A 81 10.12 -8.68 -3.50
N LEU A 82 10.22 -7.98 -2.37
CA LEU A 82 10.01 -6.54 -2.29
C LEU A 82 11.35 -5.82 -2.19
N ALA A 83 11.78 -5.14 -3.25
CA ALA A 83 13.04 -4.41 -3.23
C ALA A 83 13.04 -3.29 -2.17
N TRP A 84 14.11 -3.22 -1.37
CA TRP A 84 14.21 -2.26 -0.25
C TRP A 84 14.08 -0.80 -0.66
N SER A 85 14.39 -0.46 -1.92
CA SER A 85 14.20 0.90 -2.46
C SER A 85 12.74 1.35 -2.55
N PHE A 86 11.79 0.41 -2.52
CA PHE A 86 10.36 0.69 -2.58
C PHE A 86 9.62 0.36 -1.29
N VAL A 87 10.20 -0.47 -0.43
CA VAL A 87 9.64 -0.83 0.87
C VAL A 87 9.86 0.31 1.85
N LYS A 88 8.80 0.73 2.52
CA LYS A 88 8.87 1.63 3.67
C LYS A 88 8.16 0.98 4.84
N VAL A 89 8.91 0.74 5.90
CA VAL A 89 8.41 0.24 7.20
C VAL A 89 8.41 1.41 8.18
N THR A 90 7.29 1.64 8.84
CA THR A 90 7.15 2.69 9.85
C THR A 90 6.57 2.12 11.13
N LEU A 91 7.14 2.55 12.25
CA LEU A 91 6.67 2.27 13.60
C LEU A 91 6.02 3.51 14.19
N SER A 92 4.96 3.36 14.96
CA SER A 92 4.31 4.47 15.66
C SER A 92 4.05 4.16 17.13
N VAL A 93 4.37 5.12 18.00
CA VAL A 93 4.14 5.03 19.44
C VAL A 93 3.55 6.36 19.91
N GLY A 94 2.28 6.33 20.33
CA GLY A 94 1.51 7.54 20.56
C GLY A 94 1.38 8.37 19.28
N ASP A 95 1.84 9.63 19.32
CA ASP A 95 1.84 10.54 18.16
C ASP A 95 3.14 10.52 17.35
N ASN A 96 4.16 9.79 17.81
CA ASN A 96 5.47 9.72 17.14
C ASN A 96 5.46 8.64 16.06
N VAL A 97 6.15 8.90 14.94
CA VAL A 97 6.32 7.98 13.83
C VAL A 97 7.80 7.89 13.46
N TYR A 98 8.32 6.67 13.45
CA TYR A 98 9.71 6.35 13.14
C TYR A 98 9.77 5.57 11.85
N THR A 99 10.68 5.92 10.94
CA THR A 99 10.90 5.16 9.69
C THR A 99 12.07 4.23 9.89
N CYS A 100 11.87 2.95 9.60
CA CYS A 100 12.92 1.94 9.69
C CYS A 100 13.70 1.85 8.39
N SER A 101 15.01 1.65 8.50
CA SER A 101 15.95 1.61 7.37
C SER A 101 16.86 0.41 7.45
N VAL A 102 17.17 -0.21 6.31
CA VAL A 102 18.21 -1.25 6.20
C VAL A 102 19.63 -0.69 6.33
N THR A 103 19.76 0.64 6.39
CA THR A 103 21.03 1.33 6.65
C THR A 103 21.05 1.83 8.09
N ALA A 104 22.21 1.71 8.75
CA ALA A 104 22.38 2.26 10.10
C ALA A 104 22.32 3.80 10.11
N GLY A 105 21.88 4.36 11.22
CA GLY A 105 21.90 5.82 11.48
C GLY A 105 20.54 6.52 11.45
N ASP A 106 19.47 5.78 11.17
CA ASP A 106 18.09 6.23 11.33
C ASP A 106 17.54 5.83 12.72
N ASP A 107 16.36 6.35 13.06
CA ASP A 107 15.70 6.13 14.36
C ASP A 107 15.32 4.66 14.60
N CYS A 108 15.06 3.91 13.52
CA CYS A 108 14.80 2.48 13.54
C CYS A 108 15.66 1.80 12.46
N THR A 109 16.23 0.66 12.79
CA THR A 109 17.08 -0.12 11.90
C THR A 109 16.44 -1.47 11.57
N ILE A 110 16.61 -1.91 10.33
CA ILE A 110 16.14 -3.21 9.83
C ILE A 110 17.37 -4.09 9.63
N SER A 111 17.41 -5.24 10.29
CA SER A 111 18.40 -6.27 10.03
C SER A 111 17.75 -7.51 9.42
N GLN A 112 18.37 -8.03 8.36
CA GLN A 112 17.96 -9.28 7.72
C GLN A 112 18.69 -10.43 8.40
N SER A 113 17.97 -11.44 8.87
CA SER A 113 18.55 -12.59 9.57
C SER A 113 18.46 -13.90 8.78
N ALA A 114 17.78 -13.87 7.63
CA ALA A 114 17.70 -14.94 6.65
C ALA A 114 17.61 -14.29 5.25
N GLY A 115 17.57 -15.11 4.20
CA GLY A 115 17.50 -14.63 2.81
C GLY A 115 18.78 -14.89 2.02
N SER A 116 18.69 -14.64 0.73
CA SER A 116 19.77 -14.74 -0.24
C SER A 116 20.04 -13.42 -0.97
N ASN A 117 19.11 -12.45 -0.89
CA ASN A 117 19.18 -11.19 -1.59
C ASN A 117 19.12 -9.99 -0.64
N ASP A 118 20.29 -9.44 -0.29
CA ASP A 118 20.42 -8.28 0.60
C ASP A 118 19.72 -6.99 0.10
N ASN A 119 19.23 -6.97 -1.15
CA ASN A 119 18.56 -5.82 -1.76
C ASN A 119 17.03 -5.93 -1.77
N ALA A 120 16.45 -7.00 -1.22
CA ALA A 120 15.00 -7.17 -1.16
C ALA A 120 14.56 -7.86 0.14
N TRP A 121 13.32 -7.60 0.55
CA TRP A 121 12.62 -8.44 1.51
C TRP A 121 12.03 -9.65 0.79
N GLU A 122 12.46 -10.86 1.15
CA GLU A 122 12.04 -12.12 0.51
C GLU A 122 10.97 -12.86 1.35
N PRO A 123 9.97 -13.52 0.71
CA PRO A 123 9.01 -14.34 1.45
C PRO A 123 9.71 -15.49 2.21
N GLY A 124 9.33 -15.67 3.48
CA GLY A 124 9.86 -16.73 4.34
C GLY A 124 11.09 -16.34 5.15
N GLU A 125 11.70 -15.19 4.91
CA GLU A 125 12.80 -14.68 5.73
C GLU A 125 12.31 -13.87 6.93
N TYR A 126 13.16 -13.79 7.96
CA TYR A 126 12.92 -12.94 9.12
C TYR A 126 13.76 -11.68 9.03
N ILE A 127 13.08 -10.56 9.28
CA ILE A 127 13.72 -9.28 9.54
C ILE A 127 13.47 -8.89 10.99
N PHE A 128 14.40 -8.14 11.56
CA PHE A 128 14.30 -7.59 12.89
C PHE A 128 14.31 -6.07 12.80
N LEU A 129 13.34 -5.46 13.47
CA LEU A 129 13.27 -4.02 13.68
C LEU A 129 13.87 -3.72 15.03
N SER A 130 14.95 -2.95 15.03
CA SER A 130 15.65 -2.55 16.24
C SER A 130 15.69 -1.04 16.36
N GLU A 131 15.77 -0.54 17.59
CA GLU A 131 16.01 0.87 17.83
C GLU A 131 17.35 1.32 17.24
N GLY A 132 17.36 2.51 16.66
CA GLY A 132 18.56 3.12 16.11
C GLY A 132 18.98 4.31 16.95
N THR A 133 18.75 5.52 16.45
CA THR A 133 19.11 6.76 17.14
C THR A 133 18.05 7.27 18.12
N ALA A 134 16.83 6.74 18.05
CA ALA A 134 15.71 7.15 18.90
C ALA A 134 15.27 6.03 19.83
N GLU A 135 14.82 6.45 21.00
CA GLU A 135 14.09 5.64 21.97
C GLU A 135 12.63 5.53 21.50
N ILE A 136 12.26 4.38 20.95
CA ILE A 136 10.92 4.06 20.45
C ILE A 136 10.09 3.41 21.56
N CYS A 137 10.70 2.51 22.32
CA CYS A 137 10.06 1.69 23.34
C CYS A 137 11.01 1.43 24.53
N SER A 138 10.67 2.01 25.67
CA SER A 138 11.49 1.89 26.88
C SER A 138 11.23 0.59 27.64
N ALA A 139 11.99 0.37 28.72
CA ALA A 139 11.96 -0.84 29.55
C ALA A 139 10.65 -1.15 30.30
N GLN A 140 9.59 -0.37 30.07
CA GLN A 140 8.24 -0.65 30.57
C GLN A 140 7.35 -1.32 29.51
N GLY A 141 7.89 -1.53 28.31
CA GLY A 141 7.15 -2.00 27.15
C GLY A 141 6.21 -0.93 26.58
N CYS A 142 5.83 -1.13 25.33
CA CYS A 142 4.94 -0.22 24.63
C CYS A 142 4.18 -0.94 23.51
N ASN A 143 3.00 -0.40 23.16
CA ASN A 143 2.28 -0.86 21.98
C ASN A 143 2.78 -0.09 20.76
N VAL A 144 3.43 -0.80 19.85
CA VAL A 144 4.03 -0.24 18.64
C VAL A 144 3.08 -0.47 17.48
N GLY A 145 2.55 0.60 16.88
CA GLY A 145 1.83 0.53 15.61
C GLY A 145 2.79 0.25 14.46
N ILE A 146 2.35 -0.56 13.50
CA ILE A 146 3.19 -1.02 12.38
C ILE A 146 2.47 -0.68 11.07
N SER A 147 3.22 -0.10 10.12
CA SER A 147 2.74 0.09 8.77
C SER A 147 3.86 -0.20 7.77
N VAL A 148 3.52 -0.97 6.74
CA VAL A 148 4.41 -1.31 5.63
C VAL A 148 3.77 -0.87 4.33
N THR A 149 4.54 -0.18 3.50
CA THR A 149 4.15 0.14 2.13
C THR A 149 5.22 -0.32 1.15
N ASN A 150 4.82 -0.65 -0.07
CA ASN A 150 5.70 -0.96 -1.19
C ASN A 150 5.30 -0.11 -2.40
N GLY A 151 6.19 0.76 -2.86
CA GLY A 151 5.91 1.68 -3.97
C GLY A 151 4.74 2.63 -3.70
N GLY A 152 4.45 2.92 -2.43
CA GLY A 152 3.32 3.75 -2.00
C GLY A 152 2.02 3.00 -1.72
N HIS A 153 1.95 1.69 -2.00
CA HIS A 153 0.78 0.85 -1.69
C HIS A 153 0.96 0.12 -0.36
N THR A 154 -0.09 0.05 0.45
CA THR A 154 -0.05 -0.70 1.71
C THR A 154 0.15 -2.19 1.47
N VAL A 155 1.12 -2.78 2.18
CA VAL A 155 1.25 -4.24 2.30
C VAL A 155 0.37 -4.67 3.47
N ALA A 156 -0.45 -5.71 3.28
CA ALA A 156 -1.35 -6.17 4.33
C ALA A 156 -0.57 -6.93 5.42
N GLY A 157 -0.92 -6.75 6.69
CA GLY A 157 -0.27 -7.44 7.80
C GLY A 157 -0.74 -6.94 9.15
N ASP A 158 0.00 -7.32 10.19
CA ASP A 158 -0.28 -6.89 11.55
C ASP A 158 -0.12 -5.37 11.69
N SER A 159 -1.08 -4.74 12.38
CA SER A 159 -1.14 -3.28 12.50
C SER A 159 -0.51 -2.74 13.78
N SER A 160 -0.22 -3.61 14.76
CA SER A 160 0.48 -3.26 15.99
C SER A 160 1.01 -4.50 16.68
N GLN A 161 2.07 -4.32 17.48
CA GLN A 161 2.61 -5.35 18.35
C GLN A 161 2.93 -4.77 19.74
N MET A 162 2.61 -5.52 20.79
CA MET A 162 3.07 -5.22 22.15
C MET A 162 4.52 -5.68 22.29
N VAL A 163 5.40 -4.74 22.61
CA VAL A 163 6.81 -5.00 22.91
C VAL A 163 7.01 -4.90 24.43
N ASN A 164 7.74 -5.86 25.02
CA ASN A 164 7.87 -5.99 26.48
C ASN A 164 9.25 -5.64 27.05
#